data_AF-A0A6G0WD19-F1
#
_entry.id   AF-A0A6G0WD19-F1
#
_cell.length_a   1.000
_cell.length_b   1.000
_cell.length_c   1.000
_cell.angle_alpha   90.00
_cell.angle_beta   90.00
_cell.angle_gamma   90.00
#
_symmetry.space_group_name_H-M   'P 1'
#
loop_
_entity.id
_entity.type
_entity.pdbx_description
1 polymer ?
#
loop_
_entity_poly.entity_id
_entity_poly.type
_entity_poly.pdbx_seq_one_letter_code
_entity_poly.pdbx_strand_id
1 'polypeptide(L)'
;MAILLTRIFFGIRMMEFCIWIDKSQANSAHYVVYAARVFNEPSESIWLKFIFCCFVSFYVGYGLWTNYYAHYGLLVMNLSTLGLSKDYLWYDIVVGDPAYAILSDPIVSIAMVIDIWWSMFYVTFGVMRVIQLQDFAVYINGCLYLSPYVWFAYLGMRTMSFIVKWRRWEGSFACVDPGVLAIVAYIYSGPIITLLGTTRLVGLFYFLWKIGLPAELYYQGTESVSVVSFITVLMSKLPLPFSWSISWWRRRKTNRVEPFHARKLSGHMSHYTYNDMKAFILLSLTMKRLFKRCSGGSLHELYEMSPRYRKLPLYSHRAADCFILCYKADGHLDSQVRLSLLCAWICNQTIPTGRFGHARPKCTPIVSV
;
A
#
# COMPACT_ATOMS: atom_id res chain seq x y z
N MET A 1 -43.11 -9.35 0.79
CA MET A 1 -42.46 -10.66 1.07
C MET A 1 -41.18 -10.37 1.83
N ALA A 2 -40.95 -11.07 2.96
CA ALA A 2 -39.74 -10.92 3.77
C ALA A 2 -38.93 -12.23 3.74
N ILE A 3 -37.62 -12.14 3.61
CA ILE A 3 -36.69 -13.26 3.55
C ILE A 3 -35.67 -13.08 4.67
N LEU A 4 -35.61 -14.06 5.58
CA LEU A 4 -34.60 -14.14 6.62
C LEU A 4 -33.43 -14.99 6.11
N LEU A 5 -32.22 -14.46 6.27
CA LEU A 5 -31.00 -15.13 5.85
C LEU A 5 -29.96 -15.07 6.97
N THR A 6 -29.23 -16.18 7.14
CA THR A 6 -28.21 -16.34 8.18
C THR A 6 -26.82 -16.28 7.54
N ARG A 7 -25.92 -15.47 8.10
CA ARG A 7 -24.50 -15.44 7.72
C ARG A 7 -23.70 -16.29 8.69
N ILE A 8 -22.92 -17.20 8.12
CA ILE A 8 -22.08 -18.14 8.85
C ILE A 8 -20.61 -17.86 8.53
N PHE A 9 -19.76 -17.92 9.55
CA PHE A 9 -18.30 -17.80 9.46
C PHE A 9 -17.66 -18.93 10.24
N PHE A 10 -16.86 -19.77 9.58
CA PHE A 10 -16.29 -20.96 10.22
C PHE A 10 -17.34 -21.79 11.00
N GLY A 11 -18.56 -21.90 10.46
CA GLY A 11 -19.67 -22.61 11.11
C GLY A 11 -20.41 -21.84 12.21
N ILE A 12 -19.92 -20.68 12.63
CA ILE A 12 -20.55 -19.84 13.67
C ILE A 12 -21.53 -18.85 13.02
N ARG A 13 -22.74 -18.74 13.56
CA ARG A 13 -23.74 -17.75 13.12
C ARG A 13 -23.36 -16.37 13.64
N MET A 14 -22.90 -15.50 12.75
CA MET A 14 -22.40 -14.16 13.13
C MET A 14 -23.46 -13.08 12.97
N MET A 15 -24.37 -13.25 12.01
CA MET A 15 -25.31 -12.19 11.64
C MET A 15 -26.58 -12.77 11.01
N GLU A 16 -27.72 -12.16 11.32
CA GLU A 16 -28.99 -12.41 10.65
C GLU A 16 -29.44 -11.15 9.89
N PHE A 17 -29.96 -11.36 8.70
CA PHE A 17 -30.47 -10.28 7.86
C PHE A 17 -31.86 -10.60 7.34
N CYS A 18 -32.77 -9.64 7.52
CA CYS A 18 -34.13 -9.72 7.03
C CYS A 18 -34.29 -8.71 5.90
N ILE A 19 -34.55 -9.20 4.69
CA ILE A 19 -34.77 -8.37 3.50
C ILE A 19 -36.25 -8.43 3.16
N TRP A 20 -36.89 -7.28 2.97
CA TRP A 20 -38.25 -7.22 2.43
C TRP A 20 -38.34 -6.20 1.32
N ILE A 21 -39.26 -6.47 0.41
CA ILE A 21 -39.48 -5.65 -0.79
C ILE A 21 -40.87 -5.08 -0.69
N ASP A 22 -40.96 -3.76 -0.87
CA ASP A 22 -42.22 -3.02 -0.94
C ASP A 22 -42.31 -2.24 -2.27
N LYS A 23 -43.52 -1.93 -2.72
CA LYS A 23 -43.70 -1.07 -3.89
C LYS A 23 -43.42 0.37 -3.50
N SER A 24 -42.68 1.09 -4.35
CA SER A 24 -42.41 2.51 -4.10
C SER A 24 -43.72 3.30 -4.15
N GLN A 25 -43.99 4.07 -3.09
CA GLN A 25 -45.17 4.94 -3.01
C GLN A 25 -45.14 6.08 -4.04
N ALA A 26 -43.94 6.48 -4.48
CA ALA A 26 -43.77 7.58 -5.43
C ALA A 26 -43.88 7.13 -6.90
N ASN A 27 -43.61 5.86 -7.20
CA ASN A 27 -43.62 5.36 -8.57
C ASN A 27 -43.87 3.84 -8.61
N SER A 28 -44.99 3.42 -9.18
CA SER A 28 -45.47 2.03 -9.16
C SER A 28 -44.58 1.05 -9.94
N ALA A 29 -43.67 1.56 -10.77
CA ALA A 29 -42.68 0.77 -11.52
C ALA A 29 -41.41 0.43 -10.71
N HIS A 30 -41.21 1.03 -9.53
CA HIS A 30 -40.02 0.81 -8.71
C HIS A 30 -40.34 0.04 -7.42
N TYR A 31 -39.42 -0.81 -7.01
CA TYR A 31 -39.47 -1.52 -5.73
C TYR A 31 -38.42 -0.95 -4.78
N VAL A 32 -38.83 -0.73 -3.53
CA VAL A 32 -37.91 -0.35 -2.44
C VAL A 32 -37.55 -1.62 -1.69
N VAL A 33 -36.25 -1.89 -1.59
CA VAL A 33 -35.72 -3.04 -0.85
C VAL A 33 -35.22 -2.53 0.49
N TYR A 34 -35.85 -3.01 1.56
CA TYR A 34 -35.44 -2.73 2.92
C TYR A 34 -34.67 -3.91 3.49
N ALA A 35 -33.68 -3.63 4.34
CA ALA A 35 -32.85 -4.64 4.97
C ALA A 35 -32.63 -4.31 6.46
N ALA A 36 -33.21 -5.12 7.34
CA ALA A 36 -32.96 -5.11 8.78
C ALA A 36 -31.93 -6.16 9.17
N ARG A 37 -31.24 -5.92 10.29
CA ARG A 37 -30.00 -6.63 10.64
C ARG A 37 -29.93 -6.84 12.14
N VAL A 38 -29.49 -8.03 12.53
CA VAL A 38 -29.18 -8.37 13.91
C VAL A 38 -27.78 -8.97 13.95
N PHE A 39 -26.90 -8.37 14.75
CA PHE A 39 -25.56 -8.90 14.99
C PHE A 39 -25.64 -9.87 16.16
N ASN A 40 -25.21 -11.12 15.93
CA ASN A 40 -25.14 -12.16 16.94
C ASN A 40 -23.68 -12.39 17.36
N GLU A 41 -22.82 -11.38 17.19
CA GLU A 41 -21.41 -11.47 17.53
C GLU A 41 -21.24 -11.51 19.06
N PRO A 42 -20.52 -12.51 19.61
CA PRO A 42 -20.30 -12.58 21.06
C PRO A 42 -19.48 -11.38 21.52
N SER A 43 -19.81 -10.84 22.71
CA SER A 43 -19.13 -9.67 23.30
C SER A 43 -17.62 -9.88 23.43
N GLU A 44 -17.19 -11.12 23.69
CA GLU A 44 -15.78 -11.50 23.79
C GLU A 44 -15.02 -11.28 22.47
N SER A 45 -15.63 -11.58 21.33
CA SER A 45 -15.04 -11.36 19.99
C SER A 45 -14.76 -9.87 19.75
N ILE A 46 -15.69 -9.01 20.17
CA ILE A 46 -15.56 -7.55 20.00
C ILE A 46 -14.40 -7.01 20.83
N TRP A 47 -14.29 -7.40 22.10
CA TRP A 47 -13.19 -6.97 22.97
C TRP A 47 -11.85 -7.52 22.50
N LEU A 48 -11.81 -8.78 22.06
CA LEU A 48 -10.60 -9.38 21.51
C LEU A 48 -10.13 -8.62 20.27
N LYS A 49 -11.05 -8.29 19.36
CA LYS A 49 -10.74 -7.46 18.19
C LYS A 49 -10.24 -6.08 18.59
N PHE A 50 -10.85 -5.43 19.57
CA PHE A 50 -10.39 -4.13 20.07
C PHE A 50 -8.95 -4.20 20.60
N ILE A 51 -8.66 -5.18 21.45
CA ILE A 51 -7.31 -5.42 22.00
C ILE A 51 -6.32 -5.67 20.86
N PHE A 52 -6.69 -6.49 19.87
CA PHE A 52 -5.89 -6.74 18.68
C PHE A 52 -5.59 -5.44 17.91
N CYS A 53 -6.59 -4.59 17.66
CA CYS A 53 -6.39 -3.29 17.01
C CYS A 53 -5.45 -2.38 17.81
N CYS A 54 -5.53 -2.38 19.14
CA CYS A 54 -4.61 -1.64 20.01
C CYS A 54 -3.18 -2.15 19.87
N PHE A 55 -2.96 -3.46 19.88
CA PHE A 55 -1.63 -4.06 19.71
C PHE A 55 -1.03 -3.76 18.33
N VAL A 56 -1.80 -3.89 17.26
CA VAL A 56 -1.34 -3.56 15.90
C VAL A 56 -1.00 -2.07 15.81
N SER A 57 -1.84 -1.20 16.38
CA SER A 57 -1.60 0.25 16.38
C SER A 57 -0.34 0.63 17.16
N PHE A 58 -0.12 0.02 18.33
CA PHE A 58 1.10 0.19 19.11
C PHE A 58 2.32 -0.32 18.36
N TYR A 59 2.25 -1.51 17.75
CA TYR A 59 3.34 -2.09 16.97
C TYR A 59 3.73 -1.20 15.79
N VAL A 60 2.75 -0.68 15.04
CA VAL A 60 2.98 0.24 13.93
C VAL A 60 3.63 1.54 14.42
N GLY A 61 3.09 2.16 15.49
CA GLY A 61 3.64 3.39 16.06
C GLY A 61 5.07 3.22 16.56
N TYR A 62 5.34 2.13 17.28
CA TYR A 62 6.67 1.78 17.75
C TYR A 62 7.64 1.54 16.58
N GLY A 63 7.24 0.73 15.60
CA GLY A 63 8.06 0.44 14.41
C GLY A 63 8.35 1.67 13.57
N LEU A 64 7.41 2.60 13.44
CA LEU A 64 7.63 3.91 12.82
C LEU A 64 8.66 4.74 13.58
N TRP A 65 8.55 4.79 14.90
CA TRP A 65 9.48 5.53 15.72
C TRP A 65 10.91 4.99 15.59
N THR A 66 11.09 3.68 15.81
CA THR A 66 12.43 3.09 15.87
C THR A 66 13.11 3.00 14.50
N ASN A 67 12.35 2.71 13.43
CA ASN A 67 12.92 2.43 12.12
C ASN A 67 12.91 3.63 11.17
N TYR A 68 12.18 4.71 11.51
CA TYR A 68 12.07 5.90 10.67
C TYR A 68 12.42 7.17 11.43
N TYR A 69 11.60 7.57 12.42
CA TYR A 69 11.72 8.89 13.04
C TYR A 69 12.98 9.06 13.90
N ALA A 70 13.41 8.02 14.62
CA ALA A 70 14.61 8.08 15.45
C ALA A 70 15.87 8.44 14.66
N HIS A 71 15.95 8.04 13.38
CA HIS A 71 17.10 8.35 12.52
C HIS A 71 17.20 9.83 12.14
N TYR A 72 16.08 10.55 12.11
CA TYR A 72 16.09 11.98 11.85
C TYR A 72 16.70 12.78 13.00
N GLY A 73 16.54 12.33 14.25
CA GLY A 73 17.21 12.94 15.40
C GLY A 73 18.74 12.89 15.27
N LEU A 74 19.28 11.73 14.88
CA LEU A 74 20.71 11.57 14.63
C LEU A 74 21.18 12.42 13.43
N LEU A 75 20.36 12.51 12.38
CA LEU A 75 20.66 13.34 11.21
C LEU A 75 20.76 14.82 11.58
N VAL A 76 19.78 15.34 12.35
CA VAL A 76 19.79 16.73 12.85
C VAL A 76 21.04 16.99 13.67
N MET A 77 21.38 16.08 14.59
CA MET A 77 22.59 16.22 15.41
C MET A 77 23.85 16.28 14.53
N ASN A 78 24.03 15.33 13.61
CA ASN A 78 25.19 15.30 12.72
C ASN A 78 25.28 16.54 11.82
N LEU A 79 24.15 17.03 11.31
CA LEU A 79 24.10 18.25 10.52
C LEU A 79 24.50 19.48 11.34
N SER A 80 24.05 19.56 12.59
CA SER A 80 24.40 20.66 13.49
C SER A 80 25.87 20.67 13.89
N THR A 81 26.51 19.49 13.99
CA THR A 81 27.90 19.37 14.45
C THR A 81 28.93 19.39 13.32
N LEU A 82 28.64 18.75 12.18
CA LEU A 82 29.60 18.56 11.09
C LEU A 82 29.34 19.50 9.90
N GLY A 83 28.07 19.83 9.63
CA GLY A 83 27.67 20.48 8.38
C GLY A 83 27.94 19.61 7.14
N LEU A 84 27.35 19.99 5.99
CA LEU A 84 27.65 19.34 4.70
C LEU A 84 28.83 19.99 3.98
N SER A 85 28.93 21.31 4.06
CA SER A 85 29.99 22.12 3.48
C SER A 85 30.15 23.40 4.29
N LYS A 86 31.34 24.00 4.24
CA LYS A 86 31.63 25.30 4.86
C LYS A 86 30.81 26.44 4.25
N ASP A 87 30.29 26.25 3.05
CA ASP A 87 29.51 27.27 2.32
C ASP A 87 28.05 27.36 2.78
N TYR A 88 27.57 26.38 3.56
CA TYR A 88 26.17 26.26 3.97
C TYR A 88 25.99 26.57 5.45
N LEU A 89 25.11 27.53 5.74
CA LEU A 89 24.86 28.04 7.09
C LEU A 89 23.54 27.53 7.68
N TRP A 90 22.53 27.30 6.84
CA TRP A 90 21.20 26.83 7.27
C TRP A 90 20.77 25.61 6.46
N TYR A 91 20.05 24.71 7.11
CA TYR A 91 19.54 23.48 6.52
C TYR A 91 18.05 23.33 6.85
N ASP A 92 17.22 23.14 5.82
CA ASP A 92 15.85 22.65 6.02
C ASP A 92 15.79 21.16 5.69
N ILE A 93 15.24 20.37 6.60
CA ILE A 93 15.09 18.92 6.45
C ILE A 93 13.65 18.63 6.08
N VAL A 94 13.44 18.18 4.85
CA VAL A 94 12.15 17.72 4.35
C VAL A 94 12.05 16.21 4.57
N VAL A 95 11.29 15.85 5.60
CA VAL A 95 11.02 14.46 5.99
C VAL A 95 10.12 13.80 4.94
N GLY A 96 10.48 12.58 4.53
CA GLY A 96 9.69 11.78 3.61
C GLY A 96 8.44 11.16 4.25
N ASP A 97 7.72 10.37 3.46
CA ASP A 97 6.55 9.62 3.93
C ASP A 97 6.96 8.21 4.40
N PRO A 98 6.75 7.88 5.69
CA PRO A 98 7.09 6.56 6.22
C PRO A 98 6.12 5.46 5.85
N ALA A 99 5.01 5.73 5.15
CA ALA A 99 3.98 4.75 4.84
C ALA A 99 4.55 3.46 4.25
N TYR A 100 5.58 3.55 3.40
CA TYR A 100 6.25 2.36 2.86
C TYR A 100 6.78 1.41 3.95
N ALA A 101 7.35 1.92 5.04
CA ALA A 101 7.89 1.10 6.11
C ALA A 101 6.81 0.23 6.76
N ILE A 102 5.61 0.79 6.96
CA ILE A 102 4.44 0.10 7.50
C ILE A 102 3.88 -0.89 6.47
N LEU A 103 3.63 -0.41 5.25
CA LEU A 103 2.95 -1.16 4.18
C LEU A 103 3.78 -2.33 3.65
N SER A 104 5.08 -2.32 3.89
CA SER A 104 5.98 -3.39 3.50
C SER A 104 6.27 -4.39 4.61
N ASP A 105 5.88 -4.10 5.86
CA ASP A 105 6.06 -5.00 6.99
C ASP A 105 5.11 -6.21 6.86
N PRO A 106 5.64 -7.45 6.92
CA PRO A 106 4.83 -8.64 6.73
C PRO A 106 3.86 -8.87 7.90
N ILE A 107 4.23 -8.51 9.13
CA ILE A 107 3.40 -8.71 10.31
C ILE A 107 2.20 -7.76 10.24
N VAL A 108 2.44 -6.48 9.93
CA VAL A 108 1.37 -5.50 9.77
C VAL A 108 0.42 -5.91 8.64
N SER A 109 0.97 -6.29 7.48
CA SER A 109 0.14 -6.69 6.33
C SER A 109 -0.75 -7.90 6.66
N ILE A 110 -0.21 -8.92 7.31
CA ILE A 110 -0.99 -10.10 7.74
C ILE A 110 -2.04 -9.71 8.79
N ALA A 111 -1.65 -8.89 9.78
CA ALA A 111 -2.56 -8.44 10.83
C ALA A 111 -3.75 -7.65 10.27
N MET A 112 -3.52 -6.75 9.31
CA MET A 112 -4.60 -6.01 8.65
C MET A 112 -5.49 -6.91 7.80
N VAL A 113 -4.94 -7.94 7.15
CA VAL A 113 -5.75 -8.95 6.44
C VAL A 113 -6.63 -9.74 7.41
N ILE A 114 -6.10 -10.13 8.57
CA ILE A 114 -6.87 -10.79 9.62
C ILE A 114 -7.98 -9.87 10.15
N ASP A 115 -7.69 -8.59 10.39
CA ASP A 115 -8.69 -7.59 10.81
C ASP A 115 -9.84 -7.47 9.80
N ILE A 116 -9.51 -7.46 8.50
CA ILE A 116 -10.50 -7.40 7.43
C ILE A 116 -11.35 -8.67 7.40
N TRP A 117 -10.74 -9.85 7.57
CA TRP A 117 -11.46 -11.12 7.63
C TRP A 117 -12.41 -11.18 8.83
N TRP A 118 -11.95 -10.72 9.99
CA TRP A 118 -12.78 -10.58 11.20
C TRP A 118 -13.96 -9.63 10.95
N SER A 119 -13.71 -8.55 10.20
CA SER A 119 -14.71 -7.51 9.89
C SER A 119 -15.62 -7.82 8.71
N MET A 120 -15.55 -9.02 8.12
CA MET A 120 -16.21 -9.31 6.84
C MET A 120 -17.74 -9.16 6.87
N PHE A 121 -18.39 -9.33 8.02
CA PHE A 121 -19.84 -9.10 8.14
C PHE A 121 -20.21 -7.65 7.87
N TYR A 122 -19.34 -6.72 8.28
CA TYR A 122 -19.58 -5.30 8.09
C TYR A 122 -19.34 -4.86 6.63
N VAL A 123 -18.49 -5.56 5.88
CA VAL A 123 -18.26 -5.32 4.44
C VAL A 123 -19.54 -5.41 3.65
N THR A 124 -20.42 -6.34 4.00
CA THR A 124 -21.70 -6.53 3.30
C THR A 124 -22.45 -5.20 3.18
N PHE A 125 -22.27 -4.29 4.13
CA PHE A 125 -22.87 -2.95 4.09
C PHE A 125 -22.23 -2.03 3.07
N GLY A 126 -20.91 -2.05 2.96
CA GLY A 126 -20.20 -1.38 1.88
C GLY A 126 -20.71 -1.85 0.52
N VAL A 127 -20.84 -3.17 0.33
CA VAL A 127 -21.34 -3.76 -0.93
C VAL A 127 -22.77 -3.32 -1.22
N MET A 128 -23.69 -3.39 -0.24
CA MET A 128 -25.07 -2.95 -0.44
C MET A 128 -25.16 -1.47 -0.79
N ARG A 129 -24.34 -0.62 -0.17
CA ARG A 129 -24.27 0.82 -0.47
C ARG A 129 -23.75 1.09 -1.89
N VAL A 130 -22.76 0.33 -2.36
CA VAL A 130 -22.21 0.46 -3.72
C VAL A 130 -23.22 0.03 -4.79
N ILE A 131 -24.11 -0.91 -4.49
CA ILE A 131 -25.17 -1.34 -5.43
C ILE A 131 -26.28 -0.27 -5.55
N GLN A 132 -26.42 0.64 -4.57
CA GLN A 132 -27.40 1.72 -4.58
C GLN A 132 -26.94 2.89 -5.47
N LEU A 133 -27.08 2.73 -6.78
CA LEU A 133 -26.65 3.72 -7.79
C LEU A 133 -27.47 5.02 -7.82
N GLN A 134 -28.61 5.06 -7.13
CA GLN A 134 -29.50 6.23 -7.11
C GLN A 134 -29.00 7.35 -6.20
N ASP A 135 -28.22 7.02 -5.16
CA ASP A 135 -27.67 7.99 -4.21
C ASP A 135 -26.14 7.98 -4.28
N PHE A 136 -25.58 9.01 -4.90
CA PHE A 136 -24.15 9.11 -5.13
C PHE A 136 -23.34 9.27 -3.83
N ALA A 137 -23.92 9.87 -2.79
CA ALA A 137 -23.25 10.02 -1.50
C ALA A 137 -23.15 8.67 -0.79
N VAL A 138 -24.22 7.88 -0.81
CA VAL A 138 -24.23 6.51 -0.29
C VAL A 138 -23.26 5.63 -1.08
N TYR A 139 -23.22 5.77 -2.40
CA TYR A 139 -22.29 5.07 -3.27
C TYR A 139 -20.83 5.36 -2.92
N ILE A 140 -20.44 6.63 -2.83
CA ILE A 140 -19.07 7.04 -2.45
C ILE A 140 -18.70 6.49 -1.06
N ASN A 141 -19.62 6.59 -0.11
CA ASN A 141 -19.39 6.04 1.24
C ASN A 141 -19.22 4.52 1.21
N GLY A 142 -19.94 3.84 0.32
CA GLY A 142 -19.74 2.42 0.03
C GLY A 142 -18.33 2.12 -0.49
N CYS A 143 -17.82 2.91 -1.45
CA CYS A 143 -16.45 2.79 -1.96
C CYS A 143 -15.39 2.98 -0.86
N LEU A 144 -15.57 4.00 0.00
CA LEU A 144 -14.68 4.24 1.15
C LEU A 144 -14.63 3.03 2.08
N TYR A 145 -15.76 2.38 2.30
CA TYR A 145 -15.87 1.19 3.15
C TYR A 145 -15.10 -0.02 2.59
N LEU A 146 -14.95 -0.10 1.27
CA LEU A 146 -14.23 -1.18 0.58
C LEU A 146 -12.73 -0.89 0.43
N SER A 147 -12.29 0.36 0.68
CA SER A 147 -10.88 0.75 0.56
C SER A 147 -9.88 -0.09 1.39
N PRO A 148 -10.23 -0.66 2.58
CA PRO A 148 -9.31 -1.52 3.33
C PRO A 148 -8.81 -2.74 2.54
N TYR A 149 -9.52 -3.17 1.48
CA TYR A 149 -9.08 -4.28 0.65
C TYR A 149 -7.77 -4.07 -0.11
N VAL A 150 -7.26 -2.85 -0.14
CA VAL A 150 -5.89 -2.57 -0.60
C VAL A 150 -4.84 -3.39 0.18
N TRP A 151 -5.11 -3.76 1.45
CA TRP A 151 -4.19 -4.59 2.24
C TRP A 151 -3.96 -5.98 1.66
N PHE A 152 -4.94 -6.55 0.95
CA PHE A 152 -4.72 -7.79 0.19
C PHE A 152 -3.69 -7.58 -0.91
N ALA A 153 -3.75 -6.45 -1.62
CA ALA A 153 -2.79 -6.11 -2.65
C ALA A 153 -1.38 -5.88 -2.07
N TYR A 154 -1.27 -5.22 -0.90
CA TYR A 154 0.02 -5.08 -0.19
C TYR A 154 0.60 -6.44 0.20
N LEU A 155 -0.19 -7.31 0.83
CA LEU A 155 0.26 -8.68 1.15
C LEU A 155 0.68 -9.46 -0.11
N GLY A 156 -0.07 -9.32 -1.20
CA GLY A 156 0.25 -9.88 -2.52
C GLY A 156 1.58 -9.38 -3.08
N MET A 157 1.86 -8.07 -2.99
CA MET A 157 3.15 -7.51 -3.41
C MET A 157 4.31 -7.99 -2.53
N ARG A 158 4.08 -8.18 -1.22
CA ARG A 158 5.10 -8.68 -0.30
C ARG A 158 5.45 -10.13 -0.60
N THR A 159 4.44 -10.99 -0.72
CA THR A 159 4.62 -12.41 -1.06
C THR A 159 5.26 -12.58 -2.43
N MET A 160 4.80 -11.82 -3.43
CA MET A 160 5.39 -11.87 -4.76
C MET A 160 6.82 -11.29 -4.79
N SER A 161 7.14 -10.29 -3.96
CA SER A 161 8.53 -9.78 -3.83
C SER A 161 9.50 -10.88 -3.40
N PHE A 162 9.08 -11.74 -2.47
CA PHE A 162 9.85 -12.92 -2.06
C PHE A 162 10.01 -13.92 -3.21
N ILE A 163 8.92 -14.24 -3.93
CA ILE A 163 8.95 -15.16 -5.07
C ILE A 163 9.86 -14.63 -6.19
N VAL A 164 9.76 -13.34 -6.51
CA VAL A 164 10.57 -12.66 -7.54
C VAL A 164 12.04 -12.70 -7.17
N LYS A 165 12.38 -12.52 -5.89
CA LYS A 165 13.75 -12.66 -5.38
C LYS A 165 14.27 -14.08 -5.51
N TRP A 166 13.46 -15.04 -5.07
CA TRP A 166 13.80 -16.45 -5.14
C TRP A 166 14.04 -16.92 -6.59
N ARG A 167 13.22 -16.44 -7.53
CA ARG A 167 13.33 -16.75 -8.98
C ARG A 167 14.26 -15.83 -9.77
N ARG A 168 14.87 -14.81 -9.14
CA ARG A 168 15.73 -13.79 -9.79
C ARG A 168 15.04 -13.03 -10.94
N TRP A 169 13.75 -12.74 -10.80
CA TRP A 169 12.94 -12.03 -11.78
C TRP A 169 12.87 -10.53 -11.52
N GLU A 170 13.79 -9.95 -10.75
CA GLU A 170 13.68 -8.57 -10.27
C GLU A 170 13.65 -7.55 -11.41
N GLY A 171 14.31 -7.84 -12.53
CA GLY A 171 14.27 -6.96 -13.69
C GLY A 171 12.89 -6.96 -14.39
N SER A 172 12.09 -8.02 -14.22
CA SER A 172 10.81 -8.19 -14.94
C SER A 172 9.67 -7.40 -14.32
N PHE A 173 9.79 -6.99 -13.06
CA PHE A 173 8.78 -6.25 -12.33
C PHE A 173 9.27 -4.84 -12.03
N ALA A 174 8.38 -3.85 -12.16
CA ALA A 174 8.66 -2.48 -11.75
C ALA A 174 8.20 -2.25 -10.30
N CYS A 175 8.84 -1.31 -9.61
CA CYS A 175 8.36 -0.84 -8.32
C CYS A 175 7.03 -0.11 -8.51
N VAL A 176 6.05 -0.44 -7.66
CA VAL A 176 4.74 0.21 -7.60
C VAL A 176 4.73 1.13 -6.39
N ASP A 177 4.20 2.34 -6.58
CA ASP A 177 3.95 3.28 -5.48
C ASP A 177 2.73 2.78 -4.69
N PRO A 178 2.88 2.46 -3.38
CA PRO A 178 1.76 2.03 -2.55
C PRO A 178 0.62 3.04 -2.47
N GLY A 179 0.92 4.34 -2.62
CA GLY A 179 -0.09 5.41 -2.63
C GLY A 179 -0.94 5.39 -3.91
N VAL A 180 -0.32 5.17 -5.07
CA VAL A 180 -1.06 4.97 -6.32
C VAL A 180 -1.95 3.73 -6.21
N LEU A 181 -1.45 2.65 -5.61
CA LEU A 181 -2.25 1.44 -5.41
C LEU A 181 -3.47 1.67 -4.52
N ALA A 182 -3.34 2.49 -3.46
CA ALA A 182 -4.47 2.89 -2.61
C ALA A 182 -5.51 3.70 -3.39
N ILE A 183 -5.07 4.67 -4.20
CA ILE A 183 -5.96 5.48 -5.04
C ILE A 183 -6.69 4.59 -6.06
N VAL A 184 -5.97 3.68 -6.71
CA VAL A 184 -6.54 2.70 -7.64
C VAL A 184 -7.56 1.82 -6.92
N ALA A 185 -7.23 1.24 -5.76
CA ALA A 185 -8.16 0.42 -4.99
C ALA A 185 -9.44 1.21 -4.61
N TYR A 186 -9.29 2.47 -4.20
CA TYR A 186 -10.42 3.34 -3.89
C TYR A 186 -11.34 3.57 -5.10
N ILE A 187 -10.77 3.99 -6.24
CA ILE A 187 -11.53 4.33 -7.45
C ILE A 187 -12.19 3.08 -8.07
N TYR A 188 -11.48 1.94 -8.09
CA TYR A 188 -11.95 0.73 -8.77
C TYR A 188 -12.83 -0.17 -7.90
N SER A 189 -12.74 -0.12 -6.57
CA SER A 189 -13.51 -1.00 -5.67
C SER A 189 -15.02 -0.92 -5.93
N GLY A 190 -15.57 0.29 -5.99
CA GLY A 190 -17.00 0.52 -6.27
C GLY A 190 -17.44 -0.04 -7.62
N PRO A 191 -16.89 0.45 -8.75
CA PRO A 191 -17.28 -0.01 -10.08
C PRO A 191 -17.13 -1.51 -10.30
N ILE A 192 -16.07 -2.12 -9.74
CA ILE A 192 -15.87 -3.57 -9.82
C ILE A 192 -17.00 -4.29 -9.07
N ILE A 193 -17.31 -3.89 -7.84
CA ILE A 193 -18.39 -4.51 -7.07
C ILE A 193 -19.76 -4.30 -7.73
N THR A 194 -20.04 -3.12 -8.28
CA THR A 194 -21.25 -2.86 -9.06
C THR A 194 -21.34 -3.76 -10.28
N LEU A 195 -20.25 -3.90 -11.04
CA LEU A 195 -20.20 -4.79 -12.19
C LEU A 195 -20.45 -6.24 -11.78
N LEU A 196 -19.82 -6.70 -10.68
CA LEU A 196 -20.01 -8.05 -10.17
C LEU A 196 -21.44 -8.31 -9.67
N GLY A 197 -22.08 -7.30 -9.05
CA GLY A 197 -23.43 -7.40 -8.52
C GLY A 197 -24.54 -7.29 -9.57
N THR A 198 -24.29 -6.61 -10.69
CA THR A 198 -25.29 -6.36 -11.75
C THR A 198 -25.18 -7.30 -12.94
N THR A 199 -24.07 -8.01 -13.10
CA THR A 199 -23.85 -8.96 -14.19
C THR A 199 -24.06 -10.41 -13.76
N ARG A 200 -24.02 -11.35 -14.72
CA ARG A 200 -24.09 -12.80 -14.46
C ARG A 200 -22.94 -13.31 -13.58
N LEU A 201 -21.90 -12.51 -13.33
CA LEU A 201 -20.80 -12.83 -12.44
C LEU A 201 -21.24 -13.00 -10.98
N VAL A 202 -22.38 -12.45 -10.57
CA VAL A 202 -22.98 -12.71 -9.26
C VAL A 202 -23.22 -14.21 -9.02
N GLY A 203 -23.43 -15.00 -10.09
CA GLY A 203 -23.54 -16.46 -10.04
C GLY A 203 -22.34 -17.15 -9.41
N LEU A 204 -21.13 -16.63 -9.63
CA LEU A 204 -19.90 -17.14 -9.01
C LEU A 204 -19.93 -16.93 -7.48
N PHE A 205 -20.41 -15.76 -7.02
CA PHE A 205 -20.54 -15.49 -5.59
C PHE A 205 -21.61 -16.35 -4.93
N TYR A 206 -22.74 -16.61 -5.62
CA TYR A 206 -23.72 -17.58 -5.14
C TYR A 206 -23.16 -19.00 -5.01
N PHE A 207 -22.30 -19.42 -5.95
CA PHE A 207 -21.61 -20.69 -5.84
C PHE A 207 -20.64 -20.72 -4.66
N LEU A 208 -19.80 -19.69 -4.52
CA LEU A 208 -18.84 -19.59 -3.41
C LEU A 208 -19.56 -19.59 -2.05
N TRP A 209 -20.64 -18.82 -1.88
CA TRP A 209 -21.42 -18.79 -0.62
C TRP A 209 -22.03 -20.14 -0.21
N LYS A 210 -22.12 -21.12 -1.11
CA LYS A 210 -22.58 -22.49 -0.80
C LYS A 210 -21.47 -23.40 -0.31
N ILE A 211 -20.20 -23.10 -0.63
CA ILE A 211 -19.05 -23.92 -0.24
C ILE A 211 -18.93 -23.90 1.28
N GLY A 212 -18.97 -25.08 1.93
CA GLY A 212 -18.88 -25.20 3.38
C GLY A 212 -20.21 -25.05 4.12
N LEU A 213 -21.33 -24.90 3.40
CA LEU A 213 -22.67 -24.85 3.97
C LEU A 213 -23.34 -26.23 3.89
N PRO A 214 -24.10 -26.67 4.92
CA PRO A 214 -24.93 -27.87 4.83
C PRO A 214 -26.04 -27.72 3.77
N ALA A 215 -26.41 -28.81 3.08
CA ALA A 215 -27.38 -28.79 1.99
C ALA A 215 -28.76 -28.25 2.40
N GLU A 216 -29.15 -28.45 3.65
CA GLU A 216 -30.41 -27.98 4.23
C GLU A 216 -30.48 -26.44 4.30
N LEU A 217 -29.33 -25.77 4.39
CA LEU A 217 -29.24 -24.32 4.57
C LEU A 217 -28.97 -23.56 3.26
N TYR A 218 -28.90 -24.23 2.11
CA TYR A 218 -28.53 -23.58 0.84
C TYR A 218 -29.38 -22.38 0.43
N TYR A 219 -30.63 -22.30 0.88
CA TYR A 219 -31.55 -21.20 0.56
C TYR A 219 -31.73 -20.20 1.71
N GLN A 220 -31.24 -20.53 2.91
CA GLN A 220 -31.43 -19.74 4.13
C GLN A 220 -30.12 -19.21 4.71
N GLY A 221 -28.99 -19.74 4.26
CA GLY A 221 -27.67 -19.49 4.81
C GLY A 221 -26.65 -19.13 3.74
N THR A 222 -25.58 -18.48 4.16
CA THR A 222 -24.43 -18.18 3.30
C THR A 222 -23.15 -18.27 4.13
N GLU A 223 -22.18 -18.99 3.58
CA GLU A 223 -20.82 -19.13 4.12
C GLU A 223 -19.94 -18.00 3.55
N SER A 224 -19.14 -17.34 4.39
CA SER A 224 -18.37 -16.14 3.96
C SER A 224 -16.87 -16.37 3.77
N VAL A 225 -16.28 -17.44 4.32
CA VAL A 225 -14.85 -17.79 4.24
C VAL A 225 -14.41 -18.02 2.79
N SER A 226 -15.21 -18.73 2.00
CA SER A 226 -14.88 -19.02 0.59
C SER A 226 -14.80 -17.74 -0.25
N VAL A 227 -15.74 -16.81 -0.05
CA VAL A 227 -15.83 -15.54 -0.76
C VAL A 227 -14.70 -14.61 -0.35
N VAL A 228 -14.43 -14.46 0.96
CA VAL A 228 -13.34 -13.60 1.41
C VAL A 228 -11.97 -14.15 0.97
N SER A 229 -11.79 -15.47 0.95
CA SER A 229 -10.58 -16.11 0.41
C SER A 229 -10.41 -15.81 -1.07
N PHE A 230 -11.49 -15.94 -1.86
CA PHE A 230 -11.47 -15.63 -3.29
C PHE A 230 -11.12 -14.16 -3.56
N ILE A 231 -11.78 -13.22 -2.85
CA ILE A 231 -11.50 -11.79 -2.97
C ILE A 231 -10.05 -11.47 -2.55
N THR A 232 -9.55 -12.09 -1.48
CA THR A 232 -8.17 -11.92 -1.01
C THR A 232 -7.19 -12.29 -2.13
N VAL A 233 -7.38 -13.45 -2.76
CA VAL A 233 -6.52 -13.92 -3.87
C VAL A 233 -6.65 -13.02 -5.10
N LEU A 234 -7.86 -12.58 -5.44
CA LEU A 234 -8.12 -11.70 -6.58
C LEU A 234 -7.40 -10.36 -6.40
N MET A 235 -7.61 -9.71 -5.26
CA MET A 235 -7.02 -8.39 -4.94
C MET A 235 -5.50 -8.48 -4.77
N SER A 236 -4.98 -9.57 -4.22
CA SER A 236 -3.52 -9.82 -4.11
C SER A 236 -2.81 -9.85 -5.47
N LYS A 237 -3.51 -10.27 -6.52
CA LYS A 237 -2.94 -10.38 -7.88
C LYS A 237 -3.00 -9.07 -8.66
N LEU A 238 -3.87 -8.13 -8.32
CA LEU A 238 -4.05 -6.85 -9.04
C LEU A 238 -2.77 -6.02 -9.30
N PRO A 239 -1.85 -5.86 -8.34
CA PRO A 239 -0.66 -5.03 -8.57
C PRO A 239 0.37 -5.67 -9.50
N LEU A 240 0.29 -6.98 -9.74
CA LEU A 240 1.27 -7.74 -10.53
C LEU A 240 1.22 -7.44 -12.03
N PRO A 241 0.06 -7.51 -12.73
CA PRO A 241 -0.01 -7.13 -14.14
C PRO A 241 0.30 -5.65 -14.34
N PHE A 242 -0.05 -4.79 -13.37
CA PHE A 242 0.29 -3.37 -13.40
C PHE A 242 1.81 -3.15 -13.30
N SER A 243 2.47 -3.81 -12.36
CA SER A 243 3.93 -3.76 -12.22
C SER A 243 4.66 -4.30 -13.47
N TRP A 244 4.15 -5.42 -14.01
CA TRP A 244 4.71 -6.04 -15.20
C TRP A 244 4.52 -5.19 -16.46
N SER A 245 3.34 -4.60 -16.65
CA SER A 245 3.05 -3.76 -17.81
C SER A 245 3.92 -2.50 -17.83
N ILE A 246 4.15 -1.86 -16.67
CA ILE A 246 5.06 -0.72 -16.53
C ILE A 246 6.49 -1.13 -16.90
N SER A 247 6.97 -2.27 -16.39
CA SER A 247 8.31 -2.78 -16.70
C SER A 247 8.48 -3.05 -18.20
N TRP A 248 7.49 -3.69 -18.82
CA TRP A 248 7.50 -3.99 -20.24
C TRP A 248 7.49 -2.73 -21.11
N TRP A 249 6.66 -1.73 -20.77
CA TRP A 249 6.65 -0.44 -21.47
C TRP A 249 7.97 0.30 -21.32
N ARG A 250 8.58 0.29 -20.12
CA ARG A 250 9.88 0.91 -19.88
C ARG A 250 10.95 0.27 -20.75
N ARG A 251 11.05 -1.07 -20.76
CA ARG A 251 12.01 -1.81 -21.61
C ARG A 251 11.86 -1.48 -23.10
N ARG A 252 10.61 -1.41 -23.60
CA ARG A 252 10.34 -1.02 -24.99
C ARG A 252 10.82 0.39 -25.31
N LYS A 253 10.70 1.32 -24.36
CA LYS A 253 11.16 2.71 -24.53
C LYS A 253 12.68 2.83 -24.44
N THR A 254 13.32 2.11 -23.51
CA THR A 254 14.78 2.14 -23.33
C THR A 254 15.52 1.50 -24.51
N ASN A 255 14.98 0.45 -25.13
CA ASN A 255 15.57 -0.12 -26.35
C ASN A 255 15.53 0.83 -27.57
N ARG A 256 14.89 2.00 -27.46
CA ARG A 256 14.86 3.03 -28.51
C ARG A 256 15.79 4.22 -28.22
N VAL A 257 16.46 4.29 -27.06
CA VAL A 257 17.27 5.44 -26.66
C VAL A 257 18.69 4.99 -26.32
N GLU A 258 19.67 5.57 -27.01
CA GLU A 258 21.11 5.23 -26.95
C GLU A 258 21.81 5.43 -25.58
N PRO A 259 23.00 4.85 -25.37
CA PRO A 259 23.71 4.77 -24.07
C PRO A 259 24.24 6.09 -23.50
N PHE A 260 24.15 7.21 -24.23
CA PHE A 260 24.73 8.51 -23.84
C PHE A 260 24.05 9.17 -22.62
N HIS A 261 23.04 8.54 -22.01
CA HIS A 261 22.20 9.10 -20.95
C HIS A 261 22.62 8.78 -19.52
N ALA A 262 23.61 7.92 -19.28
CA ALA A 262 23.98 7.49 -17.92
C ALA A 262 24.38 8.66 -17.00
N ARG A 263 25.14 9.65 -17.51
CA ARG A 263 25.58 10.81 -16.70
C ARG A 263 24.48 11.86 -16.47
N LYS A 264 23.46 11.94 -17.34
CA LYS A 264 22.28 12.80 -17.18
C LYS A 264 21.23 12.18 -16.24
N LEU A 265 21.24 10.85 -16.10
CA LEU A 265 20.36 10.09 -15.20
C LEU A 265 20.68 10.35 -13.72
N SER A 266 21.96 10.45 -13.35
CA SER A 266 22.38 10.64 -11.96
C SER A 266 21.83 11.95 -11.36
N GLY A 267 21.85 13.05 -12.13
CA GLY A 267 21.23 14.33 -11.73
C GLY A 267 19.69 14.30 -11.70
N HIS A 268 19.04 13.40 -12.44
CA HIS A 268 17.58 13.23 -12.38
C HIS A 268 17.16 12.45 -11.13
N MET A 269 17.94 11.44 -10.71
CA MET A 269 17.65 10.62 -9.54
C MET A 269 17.83 11.35 -8.21
N SER A 270 18.75 12.31 -8.16
CA SER A 270 18.93 13.19 -6.99
C SER A 270 17.80 14.22 -6.85
N HIS A 271 17.13 14.56 -7.96
CA HIS A 271 16.10 15.57 -7.98
C HIS A 271 14.78 15.08 -7.35
N TYR A 272 14.06 15.98 -6.66
CA TYR A 272 12.78 15.66 -6.02
C TYR A 272 11.70 15.17 -7.00
N THR A 273 11.87 15.43 -8.29
CA THR A 273 10.91 14.99 -9.31
C THR A 273 10.96 13.49 -9.57
N TYR A 274 12.08 12.83 -9.25
CA TYR A 274 12.22 11.38 -9.23
C TYR A 274 11.70 10.80 -7.90
N ASN A 275 10.53 11.26 -7.47
CA ASN A 275 9.84 10.73 -6.30
C ASN A 275 8.47 10.15 -6.69
N ASP A 276 7.86 9.46 -5.74
CA ASP A 276 6.50 8.93 -5.86
C ASP A 276 5.48 10.05 -6.06
N MET A 277 4.33 9.74 -6.66
CA MET A 277 3.41 10.77 -7.20
C MET A 277 2.98 11.77 -6.13
N LYS A 278 2.70 11.30 -4.92
CA LYS A 278 2.32 12.13 -3.78
C LYS A 278 3.40 13.16 -3.41
N ALA A 279 4.66 12.71 -3.33
CA ALA A 279 5.77 13.55 -2.93
C ALA A 279 6.19 14.47 -4.07
N PHE A 280 6.11 13.99 -5.32
CA PHE A 280 6.26 14.82 -6.51
C PHE A 280 5.27 15.98 -6.50
N ILE A 281 3.97 15.72 -6.31
CA ILE A 281 2.93 16.76 -6.31
C ILE A 281 3.18 17.74 -5.16
N LEU A 282 3.36 17.24 -3.94
CA LEU A 282 3.55 18.07 -2.76
C LEU A 282 4.78 18.96 -2.90
N LEU A 283 5.92 18.39 -3.29
CA LEU A 283 7.17 19.13 -3.45
C LEU A 283 7.14 20.06 -4.67
N SER A 284 6.42 19.72 -5.74
CA SER A 284 6.27 20.64 -6.88
C SER A 284 5.42 21.86 -6.54
N LEU A 285 4.43 21.71 -5.66
CA LEU A 285 3.60 22.81 -5.20
C LEU A 285 4.31 23.70 -4.18
N THR A 286 5.10 23.11 -3.27
CA THR A 286 5.81 23.84 -2.22
C THR A 286 7.15 24.40 -2.70
N MET A 287 7.89 23.66 -3.53
CA MET A 287 9.22 24.04 -3.99
C MET A 287 9.16 24.60 -5.40
N LYS A 288 8.78 25.88 -5.50
CA LYS A 288 8.82 26.66 -6.75
C LYS A 288 10.23 27.14 -7.14
N ARG A 289 11.24 26.87 -6.32
CA ARG A 289 12.61 27.39 -6.48
C ARG A 289 13.48 26.33 -7.17
N LEU A 290 14.15 26.74 -8.26
CA LEU A 290 15.08 25.89 -9.00
C LEU A 290 16.39 25.74 -8.23
N PHE A 291 16.79 24.49 -7.97
CA PHE A 291 18.07 24.17 -7.35
C PHE A 291 19.21 24.31 -8.36
N LYS A 292 20.32 24.95 -7.96
CA LYS A 292 21.52 25.02 -8.81
C LYS A 292 22.28 23.69 -8.83
N ARG A 293 22.27 22.94 -7.72
CA ARG A 293 22.95 21.64 -7.59
C ARG A 293 22.05 20.63 -6.88
N CYS A 294 21.96 19.43 -7.43
CA CYS A 294 21.28 18.29 -6.81
C CYS A 294 22.27 17.14 -6.64
N SER A 295 22.45 16.64 -5.42
CA SER A 295 23.32 15.51 -5.10
C SER A 295 22.59 14.42 -4.33
N GLY A 296 23.18 13.22 -4.26
CA GLY A 296 22.58 12.03 -3.68
C GLY A 296 21.87 11.15 -4.72
N GLY A 297 21.03 10.22 -4.27
CA GLY A 297 20.30 9.30 -5.16
C GLY A 297 21.13 8.15 -5.75
N SER A 298 22.40 8.00 -5.34
CA SER A 298 23.30 6.91 -5.73
C SER A 298 22.72 5.52 -5.49
N LEU A 299 21.88 5.37 -4.45
CA LEU A 299 21.15 4.13 -4.18
C LEU A 299 20.16 3.77 -5.31
N HIS A 300 19.46 4.76 -5.86
CA HIS A 300 18.52 4.54 -6.96
C HIS A 300 19.26 4.22 -8.26
N GLU A 301 20.44 4.82 -8.45
CA GLU A 301 21.34 4.49 -9.56
C GLU A 301 21.79 3.03 -9.49
N LEU A 302 22.21 2.58 -8.29
CA LEU A 302 22.55 1.18 -8.04
C LEU A 302 21.38 0.24 -8.33
N TYR A 303 20.14 0.65 -8.00
CA TYR A 303 18.96 -0.16 -8.30
C TYR A 303 18.62 -0.25 -9.78
N GLU A 304 18.91 0.78 -10.58
CA GLU A 304 18.74 0.70 -12.02
C GLU A 304 19.84 -0.14 -12.68
N MET A 305 21.09 -0.04 -12.21
CA MET A 305 22.19 -0.88 -12.68
C MET A 305 22.01 -2.35 -12.28
N SER A 306 21.50 -2.61 -11.08
CA SER A 306 21.36 -3.95 -10.52
C SER A 306 20.12 -4.05 -9.62
N PRO A 307 18.96 -4.42 -10.20
CA PRO A 307 17.69 -4.60 -9.45
C PRO A 307 17.78 -5.61 -8.29
N ARG A 308 18.81 -6.46 -8.29
CA ARG A 308 19.09 -7.44 -7.23
C ARG A 308 19.33 -6.81 -5.86
N TYR A 309 19.74 -5.55 -5.79
CA TYR A 309 19.98 -4.88 -4.51
C TYR A 309 18.70 -4.36 -3.84
N ARG A 310 17.55 -4.31 -4.55
CA ARG A 310 16.28 -3.93 -3.91
C ARG A 310 15.79 -5.05 -3.01
N LYS A 311 15.57 -4.79 -1.71
CA LYS A 311 15.00 -5.78 -0.78
C LYS A 311 13.60 -6.24 -1.21
N LEU A 312 12.76 -5.30 -1.63
CA LEU A 312 11.39 -5.56 -2.11
C LEU A 312 11.21 -4.98 -3.52
N PRO A 313 11.36 -5.79 -4.59
CA PRO A 313 11.34 -5.29 -5.96
C PRO A 313 10.01 -4.67 -6.38
N LEU A 314 8.89 -5.06 -5.77
CA LEU A 314 7.56 -4.53 -6.12
C LEU A 314 7.20 -3.23 -5.41
N TYR A 315 7.94 -2.82 -4.39
CA TYR A 315 7.63 -1.61 -3.64
C TYR A 315 8.55 -0.46 -4.03
N SER A 316 7.97 0.72 -4.21
CA SER A 316 8.76 1.95 -4.28
C SER A 316 9.21 2.36 -2.88
N HIS A 317 10.52 2.55 -2.74
CA HIS A 317 11.14 3.09 -1.52
C HIS A 317 11.30 4.62 -1.55
N ARG A 318 11.00 5.24 -2.69
CA ARG A 318 11.38 6.63 -2.97
C ARG A 318 10.69 7.63 -2.04
N ALA A 319 9.43 7.38 -1.71
CA ALA A 319 8.66 8.23 -0.81
C ALA A 319 9.29 8.38 0.59
N ALA A 320 10.06 7.38 1.05
CA ALA A 320 10.65 7.39 2.38
C ALA A 320 11.91 8.27 2.47
N ASP A 321 12.47 8.68 1.33
CA ASP A 321 13.70 9.48 1.27
C ASP A 321 13.50 10.88 1.85
N CYS A 322 14.56 11.37 2.48
CA CYS A 322 14.65 12.71 3.04
C CYS A 322 15.35 13.63 2.03
N PHE A 323 14.96 14.90 2.01
CA PHE A 323 15.68 15.94 1.26
C PHE A 323 16.21 16.99 2.22
N ILE A 324 17.50 17.30 2.10
CA ILE A 324 18.14 18.41 2.80
C ILE A 324 18.25 19.57 1.82
N LEU A 325 17.74 20.72 2.21
CA LEU A 325 17.83 21.96 1.47
C LEU A 325 18.92 22.81 2.10
N CYS A 326 19.97 23.12 1.35
CA CYS A 326 21.13 23.84 1.85
C CYS A 326 21.07 25.31 1.43
N TYR A 327 21.12 26.20 2.42
CA TYR A 327 21.14 27.65 2.21
C TYR A 327 22.52 28.22 2.51
N LYS A 328 22.93 29.15 1.66
CA LYS A 328 24.13 29.95 1.86
C LYS A 328 23.87 31.06 2.88
N ALA A 329 24.94 31.74 3.29
CA ALA A 329 24.88 32.86 4.24
C ALA A 329 23.98 34.03 3.77
N ASP A 330 23.78 34.16 2.45
CA ASP A 330 22.89 35.14 1.81
C ASP A 330 21.39 34.75 1.90
N GLY A 331 21.07 33.58 2.49
CA GLY A 331 19.71 33.05 2.58
C GLY A 331 19.20 32.46 1.25
N HIS A 332 20.04 32.38 0.22
CA HIS A 332 19.67 31.75 -1.05
C HIS A 332 19.86 30.24 -0.99
N LEU A 333 18.84 29.55 -1.51
CA LEU A 333 18.83 28.10 -1.67
C LEU A 333 19.78 27.71 -2.80
N ASP A 334 20.83 26.96 -2.49
CA ASP A 334 21.90 26.64 -3.43
C ASP A 334 21.84 25.18 -3.90
N SER A 335 21.67 24.25 -2.96
CA SER A 335 21.71 22.82 -3.25
C SER A 335 20.65 22.01 -2.53
N GLN A 336 20.31 20.88 -3.16
CA GLN A 336 19.46 19.83 -2.61
C GLN A 336 20.26 18.55 -2.49
N VAL A 337 20.20 17.91 -1.32
CA VAL A 337 20.80 16.59 -1.09
C VAL A 337 19.70 15.60 -0.75
N ARG A 338 19.61 14.51 -1.53
CA ARG A 338 18.69 13.41 -1.27
C ARG A 338 19.37 12.32 -0.43
N LEU A 339 18.78 11.99 0.71
CA LEU A 339 19.22 10.91 1.58
C LEU A 339 18.21 9.77 1.63
N SER A 340 18.70 8.54 1.48
CA SER A 340 17.90 7.33 1.59
C SER A 340 18.26 6.55 2.85
N LEU A 341 17.27 6.01 3.55
CA LEU A 341 17.49 5.23 4.78
C LEU A 341 18.07 3.85 4.46
N LEU A 342 19.30 3.59 4.92
CA LEU A 342 19.97 2.29 4.77
C LEU A 342 19.32 1.15 5.57
N CYS A 343 18.50 1.43 6.58
CA CYS A 343 17.86 0.36 7.36
C CYS A 343 16.86 -0.47 6.52
N ALA A 344 16.39 0.06 5.39
CA ALA A 344 15.64 -0.70 4.39
C ALA A 344 16.48 -1.75 3.64
N TRP A 345 17.81 -1.75 3.83
CA TRP A 345 18.80 -2.46 3.00
C TRP A 345 19.30 -3.78 3.62
N ILE A 346 19.54 -3.84 4.93
CA ILE A 346 20.29 -4.97 5.51
C ILE A 346 19.33 -6.10 5.92
N CYS A 347 19.17 -7.08 5.04
CA CYS A 347 18.88 -8.45 5.45
C CYS A 347 19.77 -9.40 4.64
N ASN A 348 20.87 -9.81 5.26
CA ASN A 348 21.59 -11.06 5.01
C ASN A 348 22.08 -11.36 3.57
N GLN A 349 22.66 -10.38 2.89
CA GLN A 349 23.57 -10.69 1.77
C GLN A 349 24.99 -10.32 2.17
N THR A 350 25.81 -11.36 2.39
CA THR A 350 27.26 -11.26 2.35
C THR A 350 27.64 -10.55 1.06
N ILE A 351 28.09 -9.31 1.19
CA ILE A 351 28.74 -8.56 0.12
C ILE A 351 29.90 -9.46 -0.35
N PRO A 352 29.97 -9.89 -1.63
CA PRO A 352 31.17 -10.54 -2.12
C PRO A 352 32.29 -9.52 -1.98
N THR A 353 33.23 -9.80 -1.09
CA THR A 353 34.39 -8.98 -0.76
C THR A 353 35.27 -8.87 -1.99
N GLY A 354 34.97 -7.91 -2.85
CA GLY A 354 35.80 -7.44 -3.94
C GLY A 354 36.29 -6.02 -3.61
N ARG A 355 37.55 -5.92 -3.18
CA ARG A 355 38.40 -4.70 -3.17
C ARG A 355 38.12 -3.55 -2.19
N PHE A 356 37.39 -3.73 -1.10
CA PHE A 356 37.53 -2.82 0.06
C PHE A 356 37.67 -3.62 1.35
N GLY A 357 38.76 -3.34 2.07
CA GLY A 357 39.27 -4.12 3.19
C GLY A 357 38.41 -4.11 4.44
N HIS A 358 38.59 -5.18 5.22
CA HIS A 358 38.18 -5.46 6.60
C HIS A 358 37.41 -4.41 7.39
N ALA A 359 36.15 -4.73 7.71
CA ALA A 359 35.63 -4.85 9.08
C ALA A 359 34.21 -5.43 9.03
N ARG A 360 33.88 -6.41 9.90
CA ARG A 360 32.47 -6.77 10.15
C ARG A 360 31.80 -5.56 10.83
N PRO A 361 30.77 -4.91 10.26
CA PRO A 361 30.08 -3.85 10.98
C PRO A 361 29.12 -4.51 11.97
N LYS A 362 29.34 -4.25 13.27
CA LYS A 362 28.22 -4.19 14.21
C LYS A 362 27.24 -3.14 13.66
N CYS A 363 25.94 -3.42 13.75
CA CYS A 363 24.88 -2.56 13.23
C CYS A 363 24.99 -1.14 13.79
N THR A 364 25.60 -0.24 13.03
CA THR A 364 25.52 1.20 13.19
C THR A 364 24.95 1.78 11.90
N PRO A 365 23.86 2.55 11.94
CA PRO A 365 23.25 3.14 10.76
C PRO A 365 24.12 4.34 10.33
N ILE A 366 25.08 4.11 9.45
CA ILE A 366 25.89 5.17 8.85
C ILE A 366 25.14 5.68 7.61
N VAL A 367 24.80 6.96 7.63
CA VAL A 367 24.26 7.73 6.52
C VAL A 367 25.35 7.86 5.45
N SER A 368 25.17 7.26 4.26
CA SER A 368 26.11 7.47 3.15
C SER A 368 25.75 8.76 2.41
N VAL A 369 26.65 9.74 2.48
CA VAL A 369 26.66 10.97 1.66
C VAL A 369 26.96 10.64 0.19
#